data_AF-A0A7C0URW1-F1
#
_entry.id   AF-A0A7C0URW1-F1
#
_cell.length_a   1.000
_cell.length_b   1.000
_cell.length_c   1.000
_cell.angle_alpha   90.00
_cell.angle_beta   90.00
_cell.angle_gamma   90.00
#
_symmetry.space_group_name_H-M   'P 1'
#
loop_
_entity.id
_entity.type
_entity.pdbx_description
1 polymer ?
#
loop_
_entity_poly.entity_id
_entity_poly.type
_entity_poly.pdbx_seq_one_letter_code
_entity_poly.pdbx_strand_id
1 'polypeptide(L)'
;MKLDRSVIIAIVALVIIAGAASGYYGYNIWKENQPLKVEKGDFVEFYYIGYFENGTVFNSSFSGGNITKDTPFDESNYSLVPMKGYIGDGVISKYPEGWDYSKLGKIAGLRLSKIKGLWEGMTGMKEGEEKTIGPIPPEKAYGLPVEEGVIFSSNFMGPKLNFMITYVDPTNLTISFKWVPEIGEKFTVPMYQWGSQVLLFPYWLWENATEAISFNETNATLKTTPNKLHNITLYPFWENVTDVTFNETSITLTTNPKVGSNFTYYGYTYTVENVTDDTINISVTSGNETQYVDVEKTLTFNRTFNVTRMFEEIPQDYLKDDLEASGYTFSPMAGKTVYFKVKVLHIYRV
;
A
#
# COMPACT_ATOMS: atom_id res chain seq x y z
N MET A 1 -69.08 -13.84 -43.86
CA MET A 1 -68.39 -12.54 -43.72
C MET A 1 -66.97 -12.71 -44.25
N LYS A 2 -66.59 -12.09 -45.37
CA LYS A 2 -65.20 -12.15 -45.87
C LYS A 2 -64.42 -11.05 -45.16
N LEU A 3 -63.39 -11.40 -44.40
CA LEU A 3 -62.51 -10.40 -43.78
C LEU A 3 -61.73 -9.66 -44.86
N ASP A 4 -61.66 -8.35 -44.74
CA ASP A 4 -60.90 -7.49 -45.65
C ASP A 4 -59.39 -7.76 -45.48
N ARG A 5 -58.63 -7.64 -46.57
CA ARG A 5 -57.21 -8.04 -46.63
C ARG A 5 -56.37 -7.26 -45.62
N SER A 6 -56.73 -6.00 -45.38
CA SER A 6 -56.15 -5.11 -44.37
C SER A 6 -56.39 -5.60 -42.94
N VAL A 7 -57.56 -6.18 -42.64
CA VAL A 7 -57.86 -6.77 -41.32
C VAL A 7 -57.07 -8.06 -41.11
N ILE A 8 -56.90 -8.87 -42.17
CA ILE A 8 -56.06 -10.08 -42.11
C ILE A 8 -54.60 -9.71 -41.83
N ILE A 9 -54.06 -8.70 -42.52
CA ILE A 9 -52.69 -8.20 -42.29
C ILE A 9 -52.53 -7.68 -40.86
N ALA A 10 -53.50 -6.91 -40.36
CA ALA A 10 -53.48 -6.41 -38.99
C ALA A 10 -53.48 -7.55 -37.95
N ILE A 11 -54.31 -8.58 -38.13
CA ILE A 11 -54.33 -9.75 -37.24
C ILE A 11 -53.00 -10.50 -37.28
N VAL A 12 -52.43 -10.74 -38.47
CA VAL A 12 -51.13 -11.41 -38.62
C VAL A 12 -50.02 -10.61 -37.94
N ALA A 13 -50.00 -9.28 -38.12
CA ALA A 13 -49.03 -8.41 -37.44
C ALA A 13 -49.18 -8.49 -35.92
N LEU A 14 -50.41 -8.50 -35.40
CA LEU A 14 -50.70 -8.58 -33.97
C LEU A 14 -50.26 -9.92 -33.36
N VAL A 15 -50.45 -11.03 -34.09
CA VAL A 15 -49.96 -12.36 -33.69
C VAL A 15 -48.43 -12.42 -33.66
N ILE A 16 -47.75 -11.82 -34.64
CA ILE A 16 -46.28 -11.76 -34.67
C ILE A 16 -45.75 -10.92 -33.49
N ILE A 17 -46.36 -9.76 -33.21
CA ILE A 17 -45.97 -8.90 -32.08
C ILE A 17 -46.21 -9.61 -30.75
N ALA A 18 -47.36 -10.27 -30.58
CA ALA A 18 -47.67 -11.05 -29.38
C ALA A 18 -46.67 -12.21 -29.20
N GLY A 19 -46.33 -12.94 -30.27
CA GLY A 19 -45.32 -13.99 -30.24
C GLY A 19 -43.92 -13.49 -29.87
N ALA A 20 -43.50 -12.36 -30.42
CA ALA A 20 -42.22 -11.73 -30.08
C ALA A 20 -42.18 -11.24 -28.63
N ALA A 21 -43.26 -10.62 -28.14
CA ALA A 21 -43.37 -10.16 -26.76
C ALA A 21 -43.37 -11.32 -25.75
N SER A 22 -44.13 -12.40 -26.03
CA SER A 22 -44.12 -13.62 -25.21
C SER A 22 -42.77 -14.33 -25.23
N GLY A 23 -42.11 -14.39 -26.39
CA GLY A 23 -40.75 -14.93 -26.51
C GLY A 23 -39.73 -14.13 -25.72
N TYR A 24 -39.81 -12.79 -25.77
CA TYR A 24 -38.95 -11.90 -24.99
C TYR A 24 -39.20 -12.03 -23.48
N TYR A 25 -40.47 -12.07 -23.05
CA TYR A 25 -40.84 -12.27 -21.65
C TYR A 25 -40.38 -13.63 -21.13
N GLY A 26 -40.60 -14.71 -21.90
CA GLY A 26 -40.12 -16.05 -21.59
C GLY A 26 -38.60 -16.13 -21.51
N TYR A 27 -37.88 -15.43 -22.40
CA TYR A 27 -36.43 -15.32 -22.35
C TYR A 27 -35.95 -14.59 -21.10
N ASN A 28 -36.60 -13.49 -20.70
CA ASN A 28 -36.24 -12.76 -19.48
C ASN A 28 -36.47 -13.61 -18.22
N ILE A 29 -37.61 -14.29 -18.10
CA ILE A 29 -37.87 -15.23 -16.99
C ILE A 29 -36.83 -16.36 -16.97
N TRP A 30 -36.51 -16.93 -18.13
CA TRP A 30 -35.51 -18.00 -18.22
C TRP A 30 -34.11 -17.50 -17.81
N LYS A 31 -33.76 -16.28 -18.19
CA LYS A 31 -32.50 -15.62 -17.84
C LYS A 31 -32.41 -15.29 -16.35
N GLU A 32 -33.49 -14.82 -15.74
CA GLU A 32 -33.57 -14.54 -14.30
C GLU A 32 -33.52 -15.81 -13.45
N ASN A 33 -34.00 -16.94 -13.97
CA ASN A 33 -33.97 -18.24 -13.29
C ASN A 33 -32.71 -19.07 -13.58
N GLN A 34 -31.70 -18.50 -14.25
CA GLN A 34 -30.42 -19.20 -14.37
C GLN A 34 -29.74 -19.27 -12.99
N PRO A 35 -29.14 -20.42 -12.63
CA PRO A 35 -28.36 -20.49 -11.40
C PRO A 35 -27.23 -19.46 -11.46
N LEU A 36 -27.06 -18.72 -10.36
CA LEU A 36 -25.98 -17.76 -10.24
C LEU A 36 -24.64 -18.45 -10.51
N LYS A 37 -23.75 -17.68 -11.14
CA LYS A 37 -22.35 -18.05 -11.30
C LYS A 37 -21.53 -17.03 -10.54
N VAL A 38 -20.45 -17.52 -9.94
CA VAL A 38 -19.49 -16.67 -9.23
C VAL A 38 -18.91 -15.65 -10.19
N GLU A 39 -19.07 -14.37 -9.87
CA GLU A 39 -18.53 -13.23 -10.62
C GLU A 39 -17.76 -12.30 -9.68
N LYS A 40 -16.88 -11.47 -10.26
CA LYS A 40 -16.16 -10.45 -9.50
C LYS A 40 -17.16 -9.48 -8.84
N GLY A 41 -17.03 -9.27 -7.54
CA GLY A 41 -17.95 -8.49 -6.71
C GLY A 41 -18.88 -9.35 -5.86
N ASP A 42 -19.01 -10.65 -6.15
CA ASP A 42 -19.85 -11.55 -5.34
C ASP A 42 -19.20 -11.89 -4.00
N PHE A 43 -20.05 -12.27 -3.06
CA PHE A 43 -19.66 -12.98 -1.84
C PHE A 43 -20.04 -14.44 -1.96
N VAL A 44 -19.23 -15.30 -1.36
CA VAL A 44 -19.42 -16.75 -1.44
C VAL A 44 -19.28 -17.39 -0.07
N GLU A 45 -20.10 -18.41 0.17
CA GLU A 45 -19.84 -19.44 1.16
C GLU A 45 -19.36 -20.70 0.45
N PHE A 46 -18.26 -21.28 0.92
CA PHE A 46 -17.64 -22.43 0.27
C PHE A 46 -16.90 -23.32 1.26
N TYR A 47 -16.73 -24.59 0.89
CA TYR A 47 -15.76 -25.48 1.52
C TYR A 47 -14.47 -25.51 0.71
N TYR A 48 -13.36 -25.70 1.39
CA TYR A 48 -12.06 -25.85 0.72
C TYR A 48 -11.10 -26.80 1.43
N ILE A 49 -10.14 -27.30 0.66
CA ILE A 49 -8.91 -27.94 1.12
C ILE A 49 -7.75 -27.28 0.36
N GLY A 50 -6.89 -26.56 1.08
CA GLY A 50 -5.65 -26.00 0.56
C GLY A 50 -4.48 -26.96 0.78
N TYR A 51 -3.75 -27.28 -0.28
CA TYR A 51 -2.63 -28.23 -0.22
C TYR A 51 -1.47 -27.82 -1.15
N PHE A 52 -0.28 -28.35 -0.87
CA PHE A 52 0.92 -28.16 -1.69
C PHE A 52 1.02 -29.24 -2.78
N GLU A 53 1.96 -29.08 -3.72
CA GLU A 53 2.18 -30.04 -4.81
C GLU A 53 2.43 -31.49 -4.33
N ASN A 54 3.10 -31.65 -3.18
CA ASN A 54 3.34 -32.94 -2.55
C ASN A 54 2.08 -33.57 -1.90
N GLY A 55 0.92 -32.90 -1.96
CA GLY A 55 -0.34 -33.33 -1.38
C GLY A 55 -0.53 -33.02 0.10
N THR A 56 0.46 -32.42 0.78
CA THR A 56 0.33 -32.00 2.18
C THR A 56 -0.70 -30.87 2.30
N VAL A 57 -1.73 -31.09 3.12
CA VAL A 57 -2.77 -30.10 3.42
C VAL A 57 -2.22 -29.09 4.43
N PHE A 58 -2.37 -27.79 4.14
CA PHE A 58 -1.93 -26.70 5.03
C PHE A 58 -3.11 -25.96 5.70
N ASN A 59 -4.31 -26.02 5.10
CA ASN A 59 -5.51 -25.38 5.64
C ASN A 59 -6.77 -26.00 5.03
N SER A 60 -7.87 -26.08 5.76
CA SER A 60 -9.13 -26.62 5.23
C SER A 60 -10.35 -26.14 6.02
N SER A 61 -11.53 -26.37 5.46
CA SER A 61 -12.83 -26.18 6.12
C SER A 61 -13.17 -27.27 7.14
N PHE A 62 -12.33 -28.29 7.33
CA PHE A 62 -12.63 -29.40 8.23
C PHE A 62 -12.22 -29.05 9.67
N SER A 63 -13.12 -29.26 10.63
CA SER A 63 -12.80 -29.10 12.05
C SER A 63 -12.27 -30.42 12.62
N GLY A 64 -11.03 -30.78 12.27
CA GLY A 64 -10.32 -31.97 12.75
C GLY A 64 -10.38 -33.19 11.84
N GLY A 65 -9.62 -34.23 12.21
CA GLY A 65 -9.45 -35.46 11.43
C GLY A 65 -8.18 -35.47 10.56
N ASN A 66 -7.85 -36.64 10.01
CA ASN A 66 -6.73 -36.79 9.06
C ASN A 66 -7.23 -36.47 7.64
N ILE A 67 -7.03 -35.24 7.20
CA ILE A 67 -7.54 -34.73 5.92
C ILE A 67 -6.47 -34.85 4.84
N THR A 68 -6.86 -35.35 3.68
CA THR A 68 -6.02 -35.41 2.47
C THR A 68 -6.65 -34.54 1.39
N LYS A 69 -5.90 -34.25 0.31
CA LYS A 69 -6.41 -33.49 -0.84
C LYS A 69 -7.64 -34.13 -1.49
N ASP A 70 -7.85 -35.43 -1.31
CA ASP A 70 -8.92 -36.19 -1.95
C ASP A 70 -10.13 -36.41 -1.02
N THR A 71 -10.07 -35.96 0.24
CA THR A 71 -11.18 -36.08 1.20
C THR A 71 -12.46 -35.43 0.63
N PRO A 72 -13.61 -36.11 0.65
CA PRO A 72 -14.87 -35.57 0.14
C PRO A 72 -15.47 -34.53 1.10
N PHE A 73 -16.14 -33.52 0.56
CA PHE A 73 -16.93 -32.57 1.36
C PHE A 73 -18.28 -33.20 1.74
N ASP A 74 -18.24 -34.03 2.77
CA ASP A 74 -19.38 -34.80 3.26
C ASP A 74 -19.68 -34.45 4.73
N GLU A 75 -20.73 -33.66 4.95
CA GLU A 75 -21.19 -33.22 6.27
C GLU A 75 -21.74 -34.36 7.14
N SER A 76 -22.08 -35.52 6.55
CA SER A 76 -22.54 -36.68 7.33
C SER A 76 -21.39 -37.39 8.05
N ASN A 77 -20.19 -37.33 7.48
CA ASN A 77 -19.00 -38.01 7.98
C ASN A 77 -17.98 -37.04 8.59
N TYR A 78 -18.07 -35.75 8.27
CA TYR A 78 -17.12 -34.73 8.70
C TYR A 78 -17.82 -33.48 9.22
N SER A 79 -17.24 -32.87 10.24
CA SER A 79 -17.63 -31.53 10.68
C SER A 79 -16.93 -30.49 9.82
N LEU A 80 -17.71 -29.75 9.03
CA LEU A 80 -17.25 -28.77 8.06
C LEU A 80 -17.72 -27.35 8.45
N VAL A 81 -16.82 -26.39 8.39
CA VAL A 81 -17.09 -24.98 8.65
C VAL A 81 -17.02 -24.19 7.32
N PRO A 82 -18.15 -23.63 6.85
CA PRO A 82 -18.16 -22.82 5.64
C PRO A 82 -17.25 -21.60 5.75
N MET A 83 -16.45 -21.36 4.71
CA MET A 83 -15.62 -20.18 4.57
C MET A 83 -16.42 -19.07 3.89
N LYS A 84 -16.41 -17.87 4.48
CA LYS A 84 -17.00 -16.65 3.89
C LYS A 84 -15.93 -15.86 3.16
N GLY A 85 -16.11 -15.65 1.86
CA GLY A 85 -15.15 -14.96 1.00
C GLY A 85 -15.78 -13.90 0.12
N TYR A 86 -14.96 -12.93 -0.29
CA TYR A 86 -15.29 -11.94 -1.32
C TYR A 86 -14.49 -12.25 -2.58
N ILE A 87 -15.14 -12.20 -3.74
CA ILE A 87 -14.56 -12.52 -5.05
C ILE A 87 -14.07 -11.23 -5.71
N GLY A 88 -12.77 -11.03 -5.70
CA GLY A 88 -12.13 -9.87 -6.33
C GLY A 88 -11.18 -9.12 -5.40
N ASP A 89 -10.62 -8.03 -5.93
CA ASP A 89 -9.56 -7.21 -5.34
C ASP A 89 -9.99 -5.76 -5.05
N GLY A 90 -11.26 -5.43 -5.30
CA GLY A 90 -11.81 -4.09 -5.12
C GLY A 90 -12.18 -3.74 -3.67
N VAL A 91 -12.43 -2.45 -3.44
CA VAL A 91 -12.98 -1.95 -2.16
C VAL A 91 -14.43 -2.40 -2.04
N ILE A 92 -14.75 -3.03 -0.92
CA ILE A 92 -16.11 -3.48 -0.62
C ILE A 92 -16.91 -2.29 -0.09
N SER A 93 -17.95 -1.89 -0.83
CA SER A 93 -18.85 -0.81 -0.44
C SER A 93 -20.14 -1.30 0.25
N LYS A 94 -20.52 -2.56 0.02
CA LYS A 94 -21.74 -3.17 0.57
C LYS A 94 -21.51 -4.65 0.85
N TYR A 95 -22.11 -5.14 1.93
CA TYR A 95 -22.04 -6.54 2.35
C TYR A 95 -23.42 -7.21 2.27
N PRO A 96 -23.47 -8.55 2.15
CA PRO A 96 -24.71 -9.31 2.36
C PRO A 96 -25.30 -9.04 3.74
N GLU A 97 -26.61 -9.23 3.89
CA GLU A 97 -27.28 -9.03 5.17
C GLU A 97 -26.63 -9.88 6.28
N GLY A 98 -26.32 -9.25 7.41
CA GLY A 98 -25.65 -9.90 8.55
C GLY A 98 -24.15 -10.17 8.34
N TRP A 99 -23.56 -9.72 7.24
CA TRP A 99 -22.12 -9.79 6.99
C TRP A 99 -21.46 -8.43 7.21
N ASP A 100 -20.19 -8.48 7.61
CA ASP A 100 -19.29 -7.34 7.67
C ASP A 100 -17.85 -7.82 7.40
N TYR A 101 -16.90 -6.90 7.39
CA TYR A 101 -15.49 -7.21 7.17
C TYR A 101 -14.93 -8.26 8.15
N SER A 102 -15.35 -8.25 9.42
CA SER A 102 -14.88 -9.19 10.44
C SER A 102 -15.38 -10.62 10.20
N LYS A 103 -16.51 -10.78 9.51
CA LYS A 103 -17.12 -12.08 9.19
C LYS A 103 -16.46 -12.80 8.02
N LEU A 104 -15.74 -12.10 7.15
CA LEU A 104 -14.98 -12.75 6.10
C LEU A 104 -13.84 -13.56 6.74
N GLY A 105 -13.64 -14.80 6.31
CA GLY A 105 -12.62 -15.66 6.90
C GLY A 105 -11.24 -15.45 6.29
N LYS A 106 -10.25 -16.15 6.85
CA LYS A 106 -8.86 -16.14 6.43
C LYS A 106 -8.41 -17.56 6.16
N ILE A 107 -7.73 -17.78 5.04
CA ILE A 107 -7.06 -19.00 4.64
C ILE A 107 -5.56 -18.77 4.84
N ALA A 108 -4.94 -19.49 5.77
CA ALA A 108 -3.54 -19.30 6.15
C ALA A 108 -3.14 -17.82 6.36
N GLY A 109 -4.01 -17.06 7.04
CA GLY A 109 -3.78 -15.65 7.37
C GLY A 109 -4.29 -14.63 6.33
N LEU A 110 -4.57 -15.04 5.08
CA LEU A 110 -5.06 -14.16 4.02
C LEU A 110 -6.57 -14.31 3.78
N ARG A 111 -7.25 -13.20 3.49
CA ARG A 111 -8.64 -13.25 3.00
C ARG A 111 -8.67 -13.77 1.56
N LEU A 112 -9.77 -14.39 1.14
CA LEU A 112 -9.95 -14.87 -0.24
C LEU A 112 -9.62 -13.79 -1.29
N SER A 113 -10.02 -12.54 -1.04
CA SER A 113 -9.76 -11.40 -1.92
C SER A 113 -8.27 -11.11 -2.17
N LYS A 114 -7.39 -11.58 -1.29
CA LYS A 114 -5.93 -11.44 -1.40
C LYS A 114 -5.27 -12.64 -2.10
N ILE A 115 -5.97 -13.77 -2.26
CA ILE A 115 -5.47 -14.98 -2.92
C ILE A 115 -5.99 -14.99 -4.37
N LYS A 116 -5.36 -14.17 -5.22
CA LYS A 116 -5.85 -13.86 -6.58
C LYS A 116 -6.19 -15.10 -7.42
N GLY A 117 -5.28 -16.06 -7.48
CA GLY A 117 -5.48 -17.27 -8.27
C GLY A 117 -6.64 -18.14 -7.78
N LEU A 118 -6.99 -18.06 -6.49
CA LEU A 118 -8.11 -18.81 -5.94
C LEU A 118 -9.45 -18.22 -6.37
N TRP A 119 -9.67 -16.92 -6.13
CA TRP A 119 -10.95 -16.31 -6.51
C TRP A 119 -11.11 -16.23 -8.04
N GLU A 120 -10.03 -16.04 -8.80
CA GLU A 120 -10.05 -16.14 -10.27
C GLU A 120 -10.47 -17.55 -10.71
N GLY A 121 -9.91 -18.59 -10.08
CA GLY A 121 -10.24 -19.98 -10.39
C GLY A 121 -11.67 -20.39 -10.03
N MET A 122 -12.27 -19.74 -9.03
CA MET A 122 -13.67 -19.89 -8.62
C MET A 122 -14.64 -19.17 -9.54
N THR A 123 -14.19 -18.17 -10.30
CA THR A 123 -15.05 -17.40 -11.20
C THR A 123 -15.70 -18.32 -12.24
N GLY A 124 -17.02 -18.19 -12.39
CA GLY A 124 -17.86 -19.01 -13.26
C GLY A 124 -18.42 -20.29 -12.63
N MET A 125 -17.96 -20.68 -11.44
CA MET A 125 -18.52 -21.82 -10.69
C MET A 125 -19.98 -21.53 -10.27
N LYS A 126 -20.79 -22.58 -10.20
CA LYS A 126 -22.17 -22.53 -9.69
C LYS A 126 -22.26 -23.02 -8.25
N GLU A 127 -23.35 -22.70 -7.57
CA GLU A 127 -23.69 -23.34 -6.29
C GLU A 127 -23.73 -24.87 -6.42
N GLY A 128 -23.15 -25.55 -5.44
CA GLY A 128 -22.97 -27.01 -5.41
C GLY A 128 -21.79 -27.53 -6.23
N GLU A 129 -21.18 -26.71 -7.10
CA GLU A 129 -20.06 -27.13 -7.94
C GLU A 129 -18.78 -27.34 -7.11
N GLU A 130 -18.11 -28.46 -7.36
CA GLU A 130 -16.80 -28.79 -6.81
C GLU A 130 -15.73 -28.74 -7.90
N LYS A 131 -14.60 -28.11 -7.60
CA LYS A 131 -13.51 -27.94 -8.56
C LYS A 131 -12.15 -27.88 -7.86
N THR A 132 -11.14 -28.44 -8.52
CA THR A 132 -9.73 -28.23 -8.16
C THR A 132 -9.17 -27.03 -8.91
N ILE A 133 -8.58 -26.09 -8.18
CA ILE A 133 -7.98 -24.86 -8.68
C ILE A 133 -6.48 -24.91 -8.36
N GLY A 134 -5.66 -24.92 -9.40
CA GLY A 134 -4.21 -24.88 -9.30
C GLY A 134 -3.54 -25.48 -10.54
N PRO A 135 -2.20 -25.44 -10.63
CA PRO A 135 -1.29 -24.80 -9.67
C PRO A 135 -1.48 -23.28 -9.61
N ILE A 136 -1.58 -22.72 -8.42
CA ILE A 136 -1.52 -21.27 -8.22
C ILE A 136 -0.10 -20.92 -7.81
N PRO A 137 0.64 -20.14 -8.63
CA PRO A 137 2.00 -19.75 -8.30
C PRO A 137 2.01 -18.71 -7.16
N PRO A 138 3.14 -18.52 -6.46
CA PRO A 138 3.23 -17.67 -5.28
C PRO A 138 2.72 -16.25 -5.48
N GLU A 139 3.01 -15.64 -6.63
CA GLU A 139 2.62 -14.27 -7.01
C GLU A 139 1.10 -14.08 -7.11
N LYS A 140 0.36 -15.17 -7.30
CA LYS A 140 -1.10 -15.19 -7.30
C LYS A 140 -1.69 -15.80 -6.02
N ALA A 141 -0.86 -16.24 -5.09
CA ALA A 141 -1.27 -16.88 -3.84
C ALA A 141 -0.84 -16.05 -2.62
N TYR A 142 0.33 -16.34 -2.06
CA TYR A 142 0.80 -15.78 -0.78
C TYR A 142 1.99 -14.84 -0.91
N GLY A 143 2.54 -14.65 -2.11
CA GLY A 143 3.71 -13.80 -2.38
C GLY A 143 5.03 -14.57 -2.42
N LEU A 144 6.05 -13.90 -2.93
CA LEU A 144 7.44 -14.38 -2.98
C LEU A 144 8.11 -14.20 -1.61
N PRO A 145 9.13 -15.00 -1.26
CA PRO A 145 9.89 -14.81 -0.03
C PRO A 145 10.67 -13.50 -0.08
N VAL A 146 10.70 -12.79 1.05
CA VAL A 146 11.69 -11.72 1.24
C VAL A 146 13.05 -12.37 1.46
N GLU A 147 13.98 -12.10 0.54
CA GLU A 147 15.34 -12.66 0.55
C GLU A 147 16.37 -11.61 0.12
N GLU A 148 17.65 -11.93 0.32
CA GLU A 148 18.76 -11.07 -0.12
C GLU A 148 18.69 -10.82 -1.64
N GLY A 149 18.92 -9.57 -2.05
CA GLY A 149 18.86 -9.13 -3.45
C GLY A 149 17.49 -8.63 -3.91
N VAL A 150 16.43 -8.82 -3.13
CA VAL A 150 15.10 -8.25 -3.43
C VAL A 150 15.18 -6.73 -3.49
N ILE A 151 14.71 -6.16 -4.60
CA ILE A 151 14.59 -4.71 -4.81
C ILE A 151 13.14 -4.29 -4.58
N PHE A 152 12.93 -3.26 -3.78
CA PHE A 152 11.61 -2.73 -3.46
C PHE A 152 11.65 -1.21 -3.34
N SER A 153 10.50 -0.55 -3.51
CA SER A 153 10.36 0.88 -3.27
C SER A 153 9.70 1.13 -1.93
N SER A 154 10.21 2.06 -1.14
CA SER A 154 9.67 2.40 0.16
C SER A 154 9.80 3.89 0.45
N ASN A 155 8.89 4.44 1.25
CA ASN A 155 8.98 5.78 1.81
C ASN A 155 9.55 5.79 3.24
N PHE A 156 10.19 4.70 3.67
CA PHE A 156 10.81 4.56 4.99
C PHE A 156 11.67 5.76 5.42
N MET A 157 12.36 6.39 4.47
CA MET A 157 13.21 7.53 4.71
C MET A 157 12.50 8.89 4.65
N GLY A 158 11.21 8.93 4.36
CA GLY A 158 10.47 10.14 3.97
C GLY A 158 10.14 10.15 2.47
N PRO A 159 11.12 10.37 1.58
CA PRO A 159 10.88 10.25 0.14
C PRO A 159 10.75 8.78 -0.27
N LYS A 160 9.97 8.53 -1.34
CA LYS A 160 9.86 7.20 -1.93
C LYS A 160 11.12 6.90 -2.74
N LEU A 161 11.92 5.94 -2.27
CA LEU A 161 13.21 5.55 -2.85
C LEU A 161 13.27 4.04 -3.07
N ASN A 162 14.25 3.58 -3.86
CA ASN A 162 14.48 2.16 -4.12
C ASN A 162 15.57 1.59 -3.20
N PHE A 163 15.29 0.42 -2.62
CA PHE A 163 16.19 -0.28 -1.71
C PHE A 163 16.38 -1.72 -2.15
N MET A 164 17.49 -2.31 -1.73
CA MET A 164 17.81 -3.72 -1.93
C MET A 164 18.04 -4.38 -0.59
N ILE A 165 17.33 -5.47 -0.31
CA ILE A 165 17.57 -6.29 0.88
C ILE A 165 18.98 -6.88 0.80
N THR A 166 19.76 -6.70 1.85
CA THR A 166 21.12 -7.25 1.97
C THR A 166 21.20 -8.38 2.98
N TYR A 167 20.27 -8.47 3.92
CA TYR A 167 20.22 -9.55 4.90
C TYR A 167 18.82 -9.66 5.52
N VAL A 168 18.40 -10.88 5.86
CA VAL A 168 17.17 -11.18 6.58
C VAL A 168 17.50 -12.01 7.80
N ASP A 169 17.16 -11.50 8.99
CA ASP A 169 17.31 -12.24 10.25
C ASP A 169 15.96 -12.84 10.66
N PRO A 170 15.74 -14.15 10.46
CA PRO A 170 14.49 -14.79 10.85
C PRO A 170 14.36 -14.98 12.37
N THR A 171 15.45 -14.86 13.13
CA THR A 171 15.45 -15.06 14.59
C THR A 171 15.03 -13.78 15.30
N ASN A 172 15.62 -12.66 14.91
CA ASN A 172 15.33 -11.35 15.51
C ASN A 172 14.22 -10.58 14.79
N LEU A 173 13.68 -11.13 13.69
CA LEU A 173 12.66 -10.49 12.85
C LEU A 173 13.10 -9.12 12.33
N THR A 174 14.36 -9.00 11.95
CA THR A 174 14.95 -7.79 11.37
C THR A 174 15.41 -8.03 9.93
N ILE A 175 15.61 -6.94 9.20
CA ILE A 175 16.18 -6.91 7.86
C ILE A 175 17.22 -5.79 7.77
N SER A 176 18.27 -6.07 7.00
CA SER A 176 19.21 -5.04 6.57
C SER A 176 19.04 -4.83 5.08
N PHE A 177 19.19 -3.58 4.64
CA PHE A 177 19.03 -3.21 3.25
C PHE A 177 19.92 -2.03 2.91
N LYS A 178 20.13 -1.83 1.61
CA LYS A 178 20.87 -0.70 1.08
C LYS A 178 20.03 0.13 0.12
N TRP A 179 20.21 1.44 0.17
CA TRP A 179 19.66 2.36 -0.82
C TRP A 179 20.32 2.13 -2.19
N VAL A 180 19.48 2.05 -3.22
CA VAL A 180 19.87 1.93 -4.63
C VAL A 180 19.54 3.27 -5.32
N PRO A 181 20.42 4.28 -5.20
CA PRO A 181 20.22 5.58 -5.83
C PRO A 181 20.25 5.50 -7.36
N GLU A 182 19.37 6.25 -8.01
CA GLU A 182 19.48 6.59 -9.43
C GLU A 182 20.15 7.97 -9.58
N ILE A 183 21.20 8.06 -10.40
CA ILE A 183 21.93 9.33 -10.59
C ILE A 183 21.01 10.35 -11.27
N GLY A 184 20.90 11.54 -10.66
CA GLY A 184 20.03 12.62 -11.13
C GLY A 184 18.56 12.49 -10.71
N GLU A 185 18.17 11.43 -10.01
CA GLU A 185 16.85 11.35 -9.37
C GLU A 185 16.74 12.45 -8.29
N LYS A 186 15.66 13.23 -8.36
CA LYS A 186 15.40 14.33 -7.42
C LYS A 186 14.41 13.92 -6.35
N PHE A 187 14.73 14.26 -5.10
CA PHE A 187 13.86 14.02 -3.95
C PHE A 187 13.99 15.13 -2.90
N THR A 188 13.06 15.13 -1.95
CA THR A 188 13.13 15.97 -0.75
C THR A 188 13.86 15.22 0.34
N VAL A 189 14.94 15.80 0.86
CA VAL A 189 15.70 15.22 1.96
C VAL A 189 14.84 15.20 3.23
N PRO A 190 14.83 14.11 4.01
CA PRO A 190 14.17 14.09 5.32
C PRO A 190 14.73 15.13 6.28
N MET A 191 13.85 15.58 7.18
CA MET A 191 14.22 16.52 8.23
C MET A 191 15.09 15.82 9.28
N TYR A 192 16.22 16.43 9.64
CA TYR A 192 17.16 16.03 10.71
C TYR A 192 17.91 14.71 10.58
N GLN A 193 17.41 13.68 9.89
CA GLN A 193 18.02 12.35 9.91
C GLN A 193 17.98 11.63 8.55
N TRP A 194 19.06 10.90 8.27
CA TRP A 194 19.19 9.97 7.16
C TRP A 194 19.61 8.61 7.73
N GLY A 195 18.64 7.73 8.01
CA GLY A 195 18.88 6.55 8.83
C GLY A 195 19.34 6.97 10.23
N SER A 196 20.50 6.46 10.66
CA SER A 196 21.12 6.85 11.93
C SER A 196 21.97 8.13 11.84
N GLN A 197 22.21 8.66 10.64
CA GLN A 197 23.03 9.85 10.45
C GLN A 197 22.21 11.13 10.70
N VAL A 198 22.71 12.01 11.57
CA VAL A 198 22.11 13.35 11.76
C VAL A 198 22.52 14.26 10.61
N LEU A 199 21.53 14.91 10.00
CA LEU A 199 21.70 15.96 9.01
C LEU A 199 21.76 17.31 9.71
N LEU A 200 22.96 17.91 9.74
CA LEU A 200 23.23 19.16 10.45
C LEU A 200 22.64 20.40 9.77
N PHE A 201 22.39 20.34 8.46
CA PHE A 201 21.97 21.47 7.67
C PHE A 201 20.59 21.24 7.02
N PRO A 202 19.81 22.31 6.80
CA PRO A 202 18.40 22.22 6.46
C PRO A 202 18.17 21.97 4.97
N TYR A 203 18.71 20.88 4.43
CA TYR A 203 18.52 20.52 3.02
C TYR A 203 17.06 20.22 2.67
N TRP A 204 16.25 19.87 3.66
CA TRP A 204 14.81 19.57 3.54
C TRP A 204 13.94 20.80 3.21
N LEU A 205 14.50 22.02 3.23
CA LEU A 205 13.75 23.26 2.92
C LEU A 205 13.28 23.34 1.46
N TRP A 206 13.90 22.56 0.58
CA TRP A 206 13.62 22.59 -0.85
C TRP A 206 13.06 21.25 -1.31
N GLU A 207 11.80 21.27 -1.73
CA GLU A 207 11.13 20.09 -2.23
C GLU A 207 11.74 19.64 -3.55
N ASN A 208 12.05 18.34 -3.69
CA ASN A 208 12.58 17.73 -4.91
C ASN A 208 13.78 18.48 -5.50
N ALA A 209 14.67 18.96 -4.63
CA ALA A 209 15.79 19.82 -4.97
C ALA A 209 17.16 19.17 -4.72
N THR A 210 17.18 17.96 -4.17
CA THR A 210 18.39 17.19 -3.91
C THR A 210 18.45 16.00 -4.84
N GLU A 211 19.62 15.75 -5.41
CA GLU A 211 19.87 14.61 -6.29
C GLU A 211 21.12 13.83 -5.87
N ALA A 212 21.14 12.53 -6.14
CA ALA A 212 22.35 11.73 -6.04
C ALA A 212 23.26 12.01 -7.24
N ILE A 213 24.51 12.41 -6.99
CA ILE A 213 25.49 12.74 -8.05
C ILE A 213 26.57 11.67 -8.22
N SER A 214 26.82 10.89 -7.17
CA SER A 214 27.68 9.70 -7.21
C SER A 214 27.41 8.81 -6.01
N PHE A 215 27.83 7.56 -6.09
CA PHE A 215 27.80 6.65 -4.95
C PHE A 215 28.85 5.56 -5.08
N ASN A 216 29.25 4.99 -3.96
CA ASN A 216 30.03 3.76 -3.83
C ASN A 216 29.26 2.78 -2.96
N GLU A 217 29.78 1.57 -2.70
CA GLU A 217 29.06 0.52 -1.95
C GLU A 217 28.36 0.97 -0.66
N THR A 218 28.97 1.87 0.13
CA THR A 218 28.46 2.24 1.46
C THR A 218 27.88 3.64 1.54
N ASN A 219 28.24 4.54 0.63
CA ASN A 219 27.88 5.96 0.71
C ASN A 219 27.42 6.51 -0.63
N ALA A 220 26.54 7.50 -0.56
CA ALA A 220 26.15 8.32 -1.69
C ALA A 220 26.52 9.79 -1.43
N THR A 221 26.92 10.48 -2.49
CA THR A 221 27.14 11.92 -2.48
C THR A 221 25.94 12.59 -3.11
N LEU A 222 25.33 13.50 -2.35
CA LEU A 222 24.14 14.25 -2.73
C LEU A 222 24.49 15.69 -3.04
N LYS A 223 23.73 16.33 -3.93
CA LYS A 223 23.81 17.76 -4.22
C LYS A 223 22.44 18.41 -4.10
N THR A 224 22.34 19.46 -3.30
CA THR A 224 21.13 20.29 -3.20
C THR A 224 21.25 21.54 -4.08
N THR A 225 20.19 21.80 -4.84
CA THR A 225 20.05 23.01 -5.67
C THR A 225 18.77 23.75 -5.27
N PRO A 226 18.88 24.80 -4.44
CA PRO A 226 17.75 25.60 -4.00
C PRO A 226 16.83 26.02 -5.16
N ASN A 227 15.55 25.66 -5.08
CA ASN A 227 14.51 26.02 -6.06
C ASN A 227 13.53 27.08 -5.54
N LYS A 228 13.64 27.45 -4.27
CA LYS A 228 12.95 28.57 -3.63
C LYS A 228 14.00 29.42 -2.91
N LEU A 229 14.06 30.71 -3.24
CA LEU A 229 15.12 31.61 -2.76
C LEU A 229 14.67 32.69 -1.79
N HIS A 230 13.37 32.92 -1.69
CA HIS A 230 12.79 33.98 -0.87
C HIS A 230 11.69 33.42 0.01
N ASN A 231 11.37 34.15 1.08
CA ASN A 231 10.26 33.81 1.97
C ASN A 231 10.39 32.37 2.51
N ILE A 232 11.58 32.01 2.97
CA ILE A 232 11.83 30.75 3.67
C ILE A 232 11.56 30.95 5.16
N THR A 233 10.96 29.93 5.77
CA THR A 233 10.84 29.79 7.23
C THR A 233 11.95 28.85 7.69
N LEU A 234 12.90 29.38 8.47
CA LEU A 234 14.01 28.64 9.06
C LEU A 234 13.95 28.78 10.58
N TYR A 235 14.53 27.84 11.31
CA TYR A 235 14.77 28.03 12.74
C TYR A 235 15.75 29.19 12.99
N PRO A 236 15.49 30.07 13.97
CA PRO A 236 14.29 30.12 14.82
C PRO A 236 13.08 30.65 14.05
N PHE A 237 11.89 30.06 14.28
CA PHE A 237 10.68 30.03 13.42
C PHE A 237 10.03 31.39 13.07
N TRP A 238 10.79 32.35 12.57
CA TRP A 238 10.24 33.53 11.93
C TRP A 238 9.80 33.16 10.52
N GLU A 239 8.51 33.30 10.27
CA GLU A 239 7.94 32.89 9.00
C GLU A 239 8.34 33.83 7.88
N ASN A 240 8.81 33.26 6.76
CA ASN A 240 9.02 33.99 5.51
C ASN A 240 10.03 35.16 5.60
N VAL A 241 11.03 35.08 6.48
CA VAL A 241 12.05 36.16 6.65
C VAL A 241 13.45 35.76 6.18
N THR A 242 13.63 34.56 5.65
CA THR A 242 14.93 34.07 5.19
C THR A 242 15.01 34.07 3.67
N ASP A 243 16.11 34.64 3.17
CA ASP A 243 16.53 34.61 1.76
C ASP A 243 17.70 33.67 1.56
N VAL A 244 17.85 33.16 0.33
CA VAL A 244 18.86 32.17 -0.06
C VAL A 244 19.70 32.71 -1.20
N THR A 245 21.00 32.55 -1.08
CA THR A 245 21.94 32.61 -2.20
C THR A 245 22.74 31.32 -2.25
N PHE A 246 23.21 30.94 -3.44
CA PHE A 246 24.08 29.77 -3.58
C PHE A 246 25.02 29.94 -4.77
N ASN A 247 26.20 29.31 -4.68
CA ASN A 247 27.18 29.23 -5.76
C ASN A 247 27.46 27.75 -6.08
N GLU A 248 28.53 27.42 -6.80
CA GLU A 248 28.84 26.02 -7.13
C GLU A 248 29.09 25.10 -5.93
N THR A 249 29.56 25.63 -4.80
CA THR A 249 29.99 24.84 -3.64
C THR A 249 29.10 25.00 -2.41
N SER A 250 28.50 26.17 -2.19
CA SER A 250 27.82 26.51 -0.94
C SER A 250 26.43 27.11 -1.12
N ILE A 251 25.60 26.95 -0.09
CA ILE A 251 24.31 27.62 0.11
C ILE A 251 24.49 28.54 1.31
N THR A 252 23.97 29.76 1.20
CA THR A 252 23.96 30.76 2.26
C THR A 252 22.52 31.19 2.50
N LEU A 253 22.04 30.98 3.72
CA LEU A 253 20.76 31.47 4.23
C LEU A 253 21.02 32.78 4.97
N THR A 254 20.22 33.81 4.70
CA THR A 254 20.28 35.10 5.41
C THR A 254 18.90 35.41 5.97
N THR A 255 18.79 35.49 7.28
CA THR A 255 17.52 35.69 8.00
C THR A 255 17.40 37.15 8.41
N ASN A 256 16.32 37.82 8.02
CA ASN A 256 16.12 39.25 8.28
C ASN A 256 14.75 39.52 8.94
N PRO A 257 14.57 39.16 10.21
CA PRO A 257 13.30 39.34 10.89
C PRO A 257 13.07 40.81 11.26
N LYS A 258 11.82 41.18 11.47
CA LYS A 258 11.47 42.54 11.91
C LYS A 258 11.71 42.68 13.42
N VAL A 259 12.36 43.75 13.86
CA VAL A 259 12.46 44.09 15.30
C VAL A 259 11.06 44.21 15.92
N GLY A 260 10.89 43.60 17.09
CA GLY A 260 9.60 43.46 17.78
C GLY A 260 8.73 42.31 17.29
N SER A 261 9.12 41.58 16.23
CA SER A 261 8.44 40.33 15.87
C SER A 261 8.70 39.27 16.93
N ASN A 262 7.70 38.42 17.18
CA ASN A 262 7.82 37.33 18.13
C ASN A 262 7.09 36.07 17.66
N PHE A 263 7.47 34.94 18.23
CA PHE A 263 6.76 33.67 18.10
C PHE A 263 6.81 32.92 19.43
N THR A 264 5.91 31.95 19.61
CA THR A 264 5.88 31.09 20.78
C THR A 264 6.21 29.66 20.39
N TYR A 265 7.13 29.02 21.10
CA TYR A 265 7.52 27.63 20.88
C TYR A 265 7.80 26.93 22.21
N TYR A 266 7.19 25.77 22.46
CA TYR A 266 7.24 25.02 23.73
C TYR A 266 7.02 25.87 25.00
N GLY A 267 6.13 26.87 24.94
CA GLY A 267 5.83 27.73 26.08
C GLY A 267 6.83 28.87 26.32
N TYR A 268 7.86 28.99 25.47
CA TYR A 268 8.78 30.12 25.46
C TYR A 268 8.34 31.14 24.41
N THR A 269 8.40 32.43 24.74
CA THR A 269 8.19 33.52 23.79
C THR A 269 9.53 34.05 23.34
N TYR A 270 9.79 33.98 22.03
CA TYR A 270 11.00 34.47 21.39
C TYR A 270 10.68 35.81 20.75
N THR A 271 11.35 36.89 21.16
CA THR A 271 11.15 38.24 20.59
C THR A 271 12.45 38.75 19.98
N VAL A 272 12.37 39.37 18.81
CA VAL A 272 13.50 40.02 18.16
C VAL A 272 13.71 41.40 18.79
N GLU A 273 14.82 41.57 19.50
CA GLU A 273 15.16 42.80 20.20
C GLU A 273 15.96 43.74 19.30
N ASN A 274 16.92 43.20 18.55
CA ASN A 274 17.76 43.96 17.64
C ASN A 274 18.28 43.08 16.49
N VAL A 275 18.52 43.69 15.33
CA VAL A 275 19.10 43.02 14.16
C VAL A 275 20.27 43.85 13.67
N THR A 276 21.46 43.25 13.64
CA THR A 276 22.67 43.86 13.10
C THR A 276 23.00 43.26 11.72
N ASP A 277 24.17 43.57 11.18
CA ASP A 277 24.64 42.97 9.93
C ASP A 277 24.94 41.47 10.08
N ASP A 278 25.45 41.04 11.25
CA ASP A 278 25.94 39.68 11.47
C ASP A 278 25.08 38.87 12.46
N THR A 279 24.40 39.54 13.39
CA THR A 279 23.69 38.88 14.50
C THR A 279 22.24 39.37 14.64
N ILE A 280 21.41 38.49 15.16
CA ILE A 280 20.05 38.79 15.61
C ILE A 280 20.03 38.58 17.12
N ASN A 281 19.78 39.65 17.87
CA ASN A 281 19.60 39.57 19.33
C ASN A 281 18.15 39.23 19.61
N ILE A 282 17.94 38.14 20.35
CA ILE A 282 16.62 37.65 20.73
C ILE A 282 16.48 37.60 22.24
N SER A 283 15.28 37.89 22.73
CA SER A 283 14.87 37.56 24.09
C SER A 283 14.04 36.28 24.08
N VAL A 284 14.29 35.40 25.06
CA VAL A 284 13.53 34.17 25.30
C VAL A 284 12.90 34.30 26.68
N THR A 285 11.57 34.39 26.72
CA THR A 285 10.81 34.59 27.95
C THR A 285 9.99 33.36 28.30
N SER A 286 10.10 32.90 29.55
CA SER A 286 9.27 31.84 30.14
C SER A 286 8.86 32.24 31.56
N GLY A 287 7.55 32.40 31.78
CA GLY A 287 7.04 32.93 33.04
C GLY A 287 7.59 34.34 33.32
N ASN A 288 8.31 34.49 34.44
CA ASN A 288 8.92 35.76 34.86
C ASN A 288 10.41 35.87 34.53
N GLU A 289 10.98 34.87 33.84
CA GLU A 289 12.40 34.86 33.47
C GLU A 289 12.56 35.20 31.99
N THR A 290 13.48 36.11 31.69
CA THR A 290 13.85 36.50 30.33
C THR A 290 15.37 36.37 30.19
N GLN A 291 15.80 35.67 29.13
CA GLN A 291 17.20 35.52 28.75
C GLN A 291 17.43 36.13 27.38
N TYR A 292 18.63 36.64 27.13
CA TYR A 292 19.01 37.21 25.84
C TYR A 292 20.05 36.31 25.17
N VAL A 293 19.87 36.08 23.88
CA VAL A 293 20.74 35.22 23.07
C VAL A 293 21.03 35.95 21.76
N ASP A 294 22.30 35.92 21.34
CA ASP A 294 22.66 36.32 19.98
C ASP A 294 22.68 35.08 19.09
N VAL A 295 21.97 35.15 17.97
CA VAL A 295 22.00 34.13 16.92
C VAL A 295 22.63 34.69 15.65
N GLU A 296 23.37 33.87 14.93
CA GLU A 296 23.96 34.27 13.65
C GLU A 296 22.85 34.55 12.63
N LYS A 297 22.97 35.69 11.93
CA LYS A 297 22.04 36.09 10.87
C LYS A 297 22.19 35.23 9.62
N THR A 298 23.41 34.75 9.38
CA THR A 298 23.76 33.99 8.18
C THR A 298 24.19 32.57 8.52
N LEU A 299 23.68 31.59 7.79
CA LEU A 299 24.12 30.20 7.86
C LEU A 299 24.64 29.78 6.49
N THR A 300 25.93 29.44 6.40
CA THR A 300 26.56 28.95 5.16
C THR A 300 27.00 27.50 5.31
N PHE A 301 26.65 26.67 4.33
CA PHE A 301 26.99 25.25 4.31
C PHE A 301 27.18 24.72 2.89
N ASN A 302 27.81 23.55 2.77
CA ASN A 302 28.09 22.95 1.46
C ASN A 302 26.81 22.53 0.76
N ARG A 303 26.77 22.69 -0.57
CA ARG A 303 25.72 22.12 -1.42
C ARG A 303 25.79 20.61 -1.51
N THR A 304 26.99 20.07 -1.30
CA THR A 304 27.29 18.66 -1.44
C THR A 304 27.58 18.05 -0.08
N PHE A 305 26.96 16.91 0.18
CA PHE A 305 27.10 16.18 1.44
C PHE A 305 26.99 14.68 1.19
N ASN A 306 27.58 13.88 2.08
CA ASN A 306 27.56 12.43 1.99
C ASN A 306 26.55 11.84 2.96
N VAL A 307 25.91 10.77 2.51
CA VAL A 307 24.98 9.98 3.31
C VAL A 307 25.29 8.50 3.22
N THR A 308 25.03 7.76 4.29
CA THR A 308 25.10 6.29 4.27
C THR A 308 24.06 5.71 3.30
N ARG A 309 24.40 4.60 2.66
CA ARG A 309 23.46 3.79 1.91
C ARG A 309 22.97 2.58 2.71
N MET A 310 23.60 2.27 3.84
CA MET A 310 23.38 1.04 4.59
C MET A 310 22.44 1.27 5.77
N PHE A 311 21.44 0.40 5.90
CA PHE A 311 20.48 0.38 7.00
C PHE A 311 20.46 -1.05 7.55
N GLU A 312 20.77 -1.19 8.83
CA GLU A 312 21.03 -2.49 9.44
C GLU A 312 20.03 -2.76 10.57
N GLU A 313 19.66 -4.03 10.72
CA GLU A 313 18.84 -4.53 11.84
C GLU A 313 17.49 -3.80 12.00
N ILE A 314 16.89 -3.36 10.89
CA ILE A 314 15.59 -2.69 10.91
C ILE A 314 14.49 -3.73 11.15
N PRO A 315 13.58 -3.53 12.13
CA PRO A 315 12.48 -4.46 12.34
C PRO A 315 11.62 -4.62 11.08
N GLN A 316 11.31 -5.87 10.72
CA GLN A 316 10.61 -6.22 9.48
C GLN A 316 9.26 -5.50 9.32
N ASP A 317 8.57 -5.25 10.44
CA ASP A 317 7.27 -4.58 10.45
C ASP A 317 7.30 -3.16 9.86
N TYR A 318 8.44 -2.45 9.89
CA TYR A 318 8.55 -1.11 9.29
C TYR A 318 8.46 -1.12 7.77
N LEU A 319 8.80 -2.24 7.11
CA LEU A 319 8.83 -2.36 5.65
C LEU A 319 7.85 -3.39 5.11
N LYS A 320 7.10 -4.05 6.00
CA LYS A 320 6.20 -5.14 5.65
C LYS A 320 5.18 -4.75 4.59
N ASP A 321 4.50 -3.63 4.78
CA ASP A 321 3.44 -3.18 3.86
C ASP A 321 4.01 -2.85 2.47
N ASP A 322 5.20 -2.24 2.41
CA ASP A 322 5.88 -1.90 1.15
C ASP A 322 6.37 -3.15 0.40
N LEU A 323 6.88 -4.15 1.14
CA LEU A 323 7.30 -5.44 0.59
C LEU A 323 6.08 -6.24 0.11
N GLU A 324 4.99 -6.27 0.86
CA GLU A 324 3.72 -6.89 0.47
C GLU A 324 3.12 -6.23 -0.77
N ALA A 325 3.16 -4.90 -0.86
CA ALA A 325 2.76 -4.16 -2.07
C ALA A 325 3.65 -4.49 -3.28
N SER A 326 4.90 -4.87 -3.04
CA SER A 326 5.85 -5.31 -4.06
C SER A 326 5.75 -6.81 -4.38
N GLY A 327 4.81 -7.54 -3.76
CA GLY A 327 4.55 -8.97 -4.00
C GLY A 327 5.38 -9.93 -3.15
N TYR A 328 6.09 -9.44 -2.13
CA TYR A 328 6.90 -10.24 -1.22
C TYR A 328 6.24 -10.41 0.15
N THR A 329 6.61 -11.44 0.90
CA THR A 329 6.09 -11.66 2.25
C THR A 329 7.09 -12.38 3.15
N PHE A 330 6.96 -12.16 4.46
CA PHE A 330 7.63 -12.94 5.51
C PHE A 330 6.81 -14.15 5.97
N SER A 331 5.64 -14.40 5.39
CA SER A 331 4.78 -15.53 5.75
C SER A 331 5.48 -16.88 5.55
N PRO A 332 5.21 -17.89 6.39
CA PRO A 332 5.65 -19.27 6.13
C PRO A 332 5.14 -19.85 4.79
N MET A 333 4.12 -19.23 4.19
CA MET A 333 3.57 -19.59 2.89
C MET A 333 4.34 -18.97 1.71
N ALA A 334 5.37 -18.16 1.96
CA ALA A 334 6.12 -17.48 0.92
C ALA A 334 6.74 -18.48 -0.08
N GLY A 335 6.67 -18.13 -1.37
CA GLY A 335 7.27 -18.93 -2.45
C GLY A 335 6.60 -20.29 -2.68
N LYS A 336 5.49 -20.61 -2.00
CA LYS A 336 4.79 -21.88 -2.17
C LYS A 336 3.77 -21.82 -3.31
N THR A 337 3.90 -22.75 -4.26
CA THR A 337 2.82 -23.09 -5.19
C THR A 337 1.76 -23.89 -4.46
N VAL A 338 0.49 -23.51 -4.61
CA VAL A 338 -0.63 -24.10 -3.88
C VAL A 338 -1.75 -24.54 -4.81
N TYR A 339 -2.54 -25.47 -4.31
CA TYR A 339 -3.74 -25.98 -4.94
C TYR A 339 -4.90 -25.89 -3.95
N PHE A 340 -6.10 -25.71 -4.48
CA PHE A 340 -7.32 -25.73 -3.68
C PHE A 340 -8.34 -26.65 -4.32
N LYS A 341 -8.86 -27.59 -3.53
CA LYS A 341 -10.13 -28.24 -3.83
C LYS A 341 -11.22 -27.37 -3.20
N VAL A 342 -12.23 -26.96 -3.96
CA VAL A 342 -13.26 -26.01 -3.51
C VAL A 342 -14.64 -26.54 -3.88
N LYS A 343 -15.62 -26.37 -2.99
CA LYS A 343 -17.04 -26.56 -3.27
C LYS A 343 -17.83 -25.30 -2.90
N VAL A 344 -18.46 -24.67 -3.88
CA VAL A 344 -19.29 -23.48 -3.64
C VAL A 344 -20.63 -23.91 -3.04
N LEU A 345 -21.03 -23.27 -1.94
CA LEU A 345 -22.29 -23.56 -1.25
C LEU A 345 -23.35 -22.53 -1.64
N HIS A 346 -23.03 -21.25 -1.45
CA HIS A 346 -23.94 -20.13 -1.72
C HIS A 346 -23.21 -18.96 -2.36
N ILE A 347 -23.90 -18.27 -3.27
CA ILE A 347 -23.45 -17.05 -3.95
C ILE A 347 -24.38 -15.90 -3.54
N TYR A 348 -23.79 -14.83 -3.02
CA TYR A 348 -24.50 -13.63 -2.59
C TYR A 348 -24.09 -12.45 -3.45
N ARG A 349 -25.06 -11.82 -4.11
CA ARG A 349 -24.88 -10.64 -4.95
C ARG A 349 -25.62 -9.45 -4.32
N VAL A 350 -24.91 -8.34 -4.13
CA VAL A 350 -25.39 -7.19 -3.32
C VAL A 350 -25.37 -5.86 -4.04
#